data_AF-A0A317HM16-F1
#
_entry.id   AF-A0A317HM16-F1
#
_cell.length_a   1.000
_cell.length_b   1.000
_cell.length_c   1.000
_cell.angle_alpha   90.00
_cell.angle_beta   90.00
_cell.angle_gamma   90.00
#
_symmetry.space_group_name_H-M   'P 1'
#
loop_
_entity.id
_entity.type
_entity.pdbx_description
1 polymer ?
#
loop_
_entity_poly.entity_id
_entity_poly.type
_entity_poly.pdbx_seq_one_letter_code
_entity_poly.pdbx_strand_id
1 'polypeptide(L)'
;MKPLGDRRAQVRFEVLGVLRGTLELIEAARIVNISAHGALVESPAKVALGSLQELHVTVDGQPARVSARVRRLQQINAVQERYLIGLEFLSPPSTLIESIEQLSGNL
;
A
#
# COMPACT_ATOMS: atom_id res chain seq x y z
N MET A 1 27.32 48.09 -12.20
CA MET A 1 27.72 46.73 -12.62
C MET A 1 26.79 45.72 -11.96
N LYS A 2 26.02 44.95 -12.75
CA LYS A 2 25.09 43.91 -12.25
C LYS A 2 25.85 42.58 -12.14
N PRO A 3 25.71 41.76 -11.08
CA PRO A 3 26.47 40.52 -10.96
C PRO A 3 26.04 39.52 -12.03
N LEU A 4 27.02 39.02 -12.80
CA LEU A 4 26.88 37.92 -13.75
C LEU A 4 26.68 36.62 -12.95
N GLY A 5 25.44 36.23 -12.71
CA GLY A 5 25.14 34.99 -11.98
C GLY A 5 23.68 34.83 -11.57
N ASP A 6 22.92 35.92 -11.51
CA ASP A 6 21.50 35.84 -11.21
C ASP A 6 20.66 35.60 -12.48
N ARG A 7 20.21 34.35 -12.65
CA ARG A 7 19.31 33.92 -13.74
C ARG A 7 17.82 34.03 -13.36
N ARG A 8 17.49 34.57 -12.18
CA ARG A 8 16.09 34.61 -11.73
C ARG A 8 15.33 35.70 -12.48
N ALA A 9 14.35 35.27 -13.27
CA ALA A 9 13.52 36.17 -14.07
C ALA A 9 12.30 36.71 -13.28
N GLN A 10 11.94 36.11 -12.13
CA GLN A 10 10.75 36.46 -11.36
C GLN A 10 10.96 36.34 -9.84
N VAL A 11 10.16 37.10 -9.09
CA VAL A 11 10.14 37.13 -7.62
C VAL A 11 9.57 35.82 -7.08
N ARG A 12 10.24 35.19 -6.11
CA ARG A 12 9.65 34.08 -5.35
C ARG A 12 8.69 34.68 -4.33
N PHE A 13 7.41 34.32 -4.44
CA PHE A 13 6.42 34.67 -3.43
C PHE A 13 6.78 34.00 -2.10
N GLU A 14 6.59 34.74 -1.01
CA GLU A 14 6.73 34.22 0.34
C GLU A 14 5.53 33.32 0.66
N VAL A 15 5.79 32.10 1.15
CA VAL A 15 4.73 31.16 1.55
C VAL A 15 4.20 31.61 2.91
N LEU A 16 3.14 32.42 2.93
CA LEU A 16 2.53 32.97 4.14
C LEU A 16 1.55 31.99 4.83
N GLY A 17 1.91 30.71 4.98
CA GLY A 17 1.02 29.74 5.63
C GLY A 17 1.55 28.31 5.72
N VAL A 18 0.78 27.44 6.38
CA VAL A 18 1.06 26.00 6.53
C VAL A 18 0.17 25.22 5.56
N LEU A 19 0.77 24.45 4.66
CA LEU A 19 0.05 23.46 3.85
C LEU A 19 -0.19 22.21 4.69
N ARG A 20 -1.44 22.00 5.14
CA ARG A 20 -1.86 20.76 5.79
C ARG A 20 -2.35 19.79 4.73
N GLY A 21 -1.71 18.63 4.62
CA GLY A 21 -2.10 17.56 3.70
C GLY A 21 -1.70 16.20 4.24
N THR A 22 -2.41 15.16 3.80
CA THR A 22 -2.08 13.77 4.10
C THR A 22 -1.28 13.22 2.92
N LEU A 23 -0.11 12.64 3.20
CA LEU A 23 0.67 11.89 2.22
C LEU A 23 0.25 10.43 2.30
N GLU A 24 -0.31 9.90 1.21
CA GLU A 24 -0.58 8.47 1.05
C GLU A 24 0.54 7.86 0.21
N LEU A 25 1.18 6.82 0.73
CA LEU A 25 2.23 6.08 0.04
C LEU A 25 1.71 4.69 -0.33
N ILE A 26 1.83 4.33 -1.61
CA ILE A 26 1.48 3.00 -2.10
C ILE A 26 2.76 2.18 -2.21
N GLU A 27 2.85 1.13 -1.41
CA GLU A 27 3.99 0.21 -1.41
C GLU A 27 3.58 -1.13 -2.01
N ALA A 28 4.41 -1.66 -2.90
CA ALA A 28 4.17 -2.99 -3.46
C ALA A 28 4.37 -4.06 -2.38
N ALA A 29 3.43 -4.99 -2.30
CA ALA A 29 3.53 -6.15 -1.42
C ALA A 29 3.43 -7.44 -2.24
N ARG A 30 4.20 -8.45 -1.85
CA ARG A 30 4.16 -9.77 -2.47
C ARG A 30 3.18 -10.66 -1.71
N ILE A 31 2.23 -11.26 -2.42
CA ILE A 31 1.33 -12.26 -1.84
C ILE A 31 2.12 -13.54 -1.56
N VAL A 32 2.09 -14.01 -0.32
CA VAL A 32 2.68 -15.27 0.14
C VAL A 32 1.62 -16.37 0.21
N ASN A 33 0.43 -16.01 0.70
CA ASN A 33 -0.74 -16.89 0.76
C ASN A 33 -2.00 -16.02 0.68
N ILE A 34 -3.08 -16.54 0.09
CA ILE A 34 -4.36 -15.86 -0.02
C ILE A 34 -5.53 -16.84 0.15
N SER A 35 -6.63 -16.33 0.71
CA SER A 35 -7.91 -17.01 0.88
C SER A 35 -9.06 -16.01 0.71
N ALA A 36 -10.29 -16.50 0.64
CA ALA A 36 -11.49 -15.65 0.58
C ALA A 36 -11.62 -14.65 1.75
N HIS A 37 -10.97 -14.93 2.89
CA HIS A 37 -11.09 -14.14 4.11
C HIS A 37 -9.88 -13.23 4.39
N GLY A 38 -8.79 -13.37 3.63
CA GLY A 38 -7.57 -12.66 3.95
C GLY A 38 -6.35 -13.15 3.19
N ALA A 39 -5.23 -12.49 3.46
CA ALA A 39 -3.96 -12.77 2.81
C ALA A 39 -2.79 -12.65 3.80
N LEU A 40 -1.72 -13.39 3.52
CA LEU A 40 -0.40 -13.18 4.08
C LEU A 40 0.45 -12.51 2.99
N VAL A 41 1.02 -11.35 3.30
CA VAL A 41 1.86 -10.60 2.37
C VAL A 41 3.24 -10.32 2.95
N GLU A 42 4.22 -10.21 2.07
CA GLU A 42 5.56 -9.71 2.36
C GLU A 42 5.66 -8.25 1.87
N SER A 43 6.10 -7.33 2.71
CA SER A 43 6.20 -5.90 2.39
C SER A 43 7.46 -5.26 3.01
N PRO A 44 8.06 -4.24 2.36
CA PRO A 44 9.08 -3.40 2.98
C PRO A 44 8.51 -2.41 4.00
N ALA A 45 7.19 -2.20 4.01
CA ALA A 45 6.56 -1.21 4.89
C ALA A 45 6.09 -1.84 6.20
N LYS A 46 6.50 -1.25 7.33
CA LYS A 46 5.95 -1.59 8.63
C LYS A 46 4.57 -0.96 8.80
N VAL A 47 3.54 -1.80 8.96
CA VAL A 47 2.16 -1.36 9.25
C VAL A 47 1.79 -1.64 10.70
N ALA A 48 0.93 -0.81 11.28
CA ALA A 48 0.49 -0.99 12.65
C ALA A 48 -0.48 -2.18 12.77
N LEU A 49 -0.30 -3.02 13.79
CA LEU A 49 -1.25 -4.08 14.12
C LEU A 49 -2.63 -3.50 14.42
N GLY A 50 -3.69 -4.11 13.90
CA GLY A 50 -5.07 -3.63 14.04
C GLY A 50 -5.47 -2.47 13.10
N SER A 51 -4.52 -1.86 12.39
CA SER A 51 -4.82 -0.80 11.43
C SER A 51 -5.64 -1.29 10.24
N LEU A 52 -6.40 -0.36 9.64
CA LEU A 52 -7.09 -0.57 8.38
C LEU A 52 -6.15 -0.19 7.22
N GLN A 53 -6.13 -1.04 6.20
CA GLN A 53 -5.34 -0.86 4.99
C GLN A 53 -6.28 -0.97 3.79
N GLU A 54 -6.11 -0.10 2.80
CA GLU A 54 -6.74 -0.25 1.49
C GLU A 54 -5.77 -0.98 0.57
N LEU A 55 -6.15 -2.17 0.12
CA LEU A 55 -5.37 -2.96 -0.82
C LEU A 55 -5.88 -2.69 -2.23
N HIS A 56 -4.97 -2.40 -3.15
CA HIS A 56 -5.26 -2.31 -4.57
C HIS A 56 -4.81 -3.62 -5.21
N VAL A 57 -5.76 -4.41 -5.68
CA VAL A 57 -5.53 -5.72 -6.28
C VAL A 57 -6.02 -5.73 -7.72
N THR A 58 -5.44 -6.56 -8.56
CA THR A 58 -5.92 -6.78 -9.93
C THR A 58 -6.46 -8.20 -10.01
N VAL A 59 -7.75 -8.33 -10.33
CA VAL A 59 -8.48 -9.59 -10.46
C VAL A 59 -8.92 -9.72 -11.91
N ASP A 60 -8.44 -10.76 -12.62
CA ASP A 60 -8.74 -10.99 -14.04
C ASP A 60 -8.52 -9.75 -14.93
N GLY A 61 -7.46 -9.00 -14.64
CA GLY A 61 -7.10 -7.76 -15.33
C GLY A 61 -7.91 -6.53 -14.91
N GLN A 62 -8.90 -6.67 -14.02
CA GLN A 62 -9.70 -5.56 -13.51
C GLN A 62 -9.19 -5.10 -12.14
N PRO A 63 -8.99 -3.78 -11.93
CA PRO A 63 -8.61 -3.26 -10.62
C PRO A 63 -9.77 -3.38 -9.63
N ALA A 64 -9.46 -3.82 -8.41
CA ALA A 64 -10.38 -3.90 -7.29
C ALA A 64 -9.71 -3.35 -6.03
N ARG A 65 -10.54 -2.78 -5.14
CA ARG A 65 -10.10 -2.30 -3.82
C ARG A 65 -10.66 -3.19 -2.74
N VAL A 66 -9.82 -3.51 -1.76
CA VAL A 66 -10.20 -4.35 -0.62
C VAL A 66 -9.77 -3.65 0.66
N SER A 67 -10.74 -3.38 1.54
CA SER A 67 -10.43 -2.96 2.90
C SER A 67 -10.01 -4.17 3.73
N ALA A 68 -8.85 -4.09 4.37
CA ALA A 68 -8.31 -5.15 5.20
C ALA A 68 -7.83 -4.62 6.56
N ARG A 69 -7.92 -5.47 7.59
CA ARG A 69 -7.36 -5.22 8.92
C ARG A 69 -6.07 -6.00 9.10
N VAL A 70 -5.04 -5.34 9.64
CA VAL A 70 -3.79 -6.02 10.02
C VAL A 70 -4.03 -6.87 11.26
N ARG A 71 -3.89 -8.19 11.16
CA ARG A 71 -4.06 -9.15 12.27
C ARG A 71 -2.76 -9.79 12.74
N ARG A 72 -1.70 -9.70 11.93
CA ARG A 72 -0.36 -10.19 12.30
C ARG A 72 0.71 -9.30 11.68
N LEU A 73 1.78 -9.05 12.42
CA LEU A 73 2.99 -8.41 11.94
C LEU A 73 4.20 -9.20 12.46
N GLN A 74 5.09 -9.58 11.55
CA GLN A 74 6.35 -10.26 11.88
C GLN A 74 7.47 -9.69 11.03
N GLN A 75 8.54 -9.21 11.66
CA GLN A 75 9.75 -8.84 10.92
C GLN A 75 10.49 -10.11 10.50
N ILE A 76 10.80 -10.24 9.21
CA ILE A 76 11.52 -11.40 8.65
C ILE A 76 12.95 -11.06 8.25
N ASN A 77 13.26 -9.79 7.97
CA ASN A 77 14.62 -9.31 7.74
C ASN A 77 14.76 -7.88 8.28
N ALA A 78 15.62 -7.69 9.28
CA ALA A 78 15.83 -6.39 9.89
C ALA A 78 16.69 -5.44 9.03
N VAL A 79 17.63 -5.98 8.25
CA VAL A 79 18.55 -5.19 7.42
C VAL A 79 17.84 -4.62 6.20
N GLN A 80 16.90 -5.38 5.63
CA GLN A 80 16.13 -4.99 4.44
C GLN A 80 14.71 -4.49 4.77
N GLU A 81 14.42 -4.27 6.06
CA GLU A 81 13.10 -3.86 6.56
C GLU A 81 11.94 -4.68 5.97
N ARG A 82 12.07 -6.01 5.93
CA ARG A 82 11.00 -6.88 5.40
C ARG A 82 10.11 -7.43 6.50
N TYR A 83 8.81 -7.39 6.23
CA TYR A 83 7.76 -7.83 7.15
C TYR A 83 6.82 -8.82 6.48
N LEU A 84 6.44 -9.87 7.21
CA LEU A 84 5.26 -10.68 6.96
C LEU A 84 4.06 -10.06 7.68
N ILE A 85 3.02 -9.76 6.92
CA ILE A 85 1.81 -9.07 7.38
C ILE A 85 0.61 -9.96 7.09
N GLY A 86 -0.12 -10.33 8.13
CA GLY A 86 -1.39 -11.05 8.01
C GLY A 86 -2.55 -10.07 7.95
N LEU A 87 -3.37 -10.20 6.92
CA LEU A 87 -4.47 -9.31 6.58
C LEU A 87 -5.79 -10.09 6.62
N GLU A 88 -6.79 -9.52 7.29
CA GLU A 88 -8.18 -9.99 7.29
C GLU A 88 -9.01 -9.05 6.41
N PHE A 89 -9.70 -9.58 5.41
CA PHE A 89 -10.59 -8.80 4.56
C PHE A 89 -11.88 -8.46 5.31
N LEU A 90 -12.33 -7.21 5.22
CA LEU A 90 -13.54 -6.76 5.92
C LEU A 90 -14.80 -6.86 5.07
N SER A 91 -14.69 -6.60 3.78
CA SER A 91 -15.78 -6.69 2.80
C SER A 91 -15.19 -6.91 1.41
N PRO A 92 -14.60 -8.08 1.13
CA PRO A 92 -14.00 -8.35 -0.17
C PRO A 92 -15.08 -8.37 -1.26
N PRO A 93 -14.80 -7.81 -2.45
CA PRO A 93 -15.69 -7.94 -3.61
C PRO A 93 -15.93 -9.42 -3.96
N SER A 94 -17.14 -9.77 -4.41
CA SER A 94 -17.45 -11.16 -4.80
C SER A 94 -16.54 -11.66 -5.91
N THR A 95 -16.17 -10.79 -6.85
CA THR A 95 -15.22 -11.11 -7.92
C THR A 95 -13.88 -11.59 -7.39
N LEU A 96 -13.36 -10.99 -6.31
CA LEU A 96 -12.13 -11.45 -5.69
C LEU A 96 -12.28 -12.83 -5.06
N ILE A 97 -13.41 -13.07 -4.37
CA ILE A 97 -13.69 -14.36 -3.74
C ILE A 97 -13.76 -15.46 -4.81
N GLU A 98 -14.55 -15.22 -5.86
CA GLU A 98 -14.74 -16.14 -6.98
C GLU A 98 -13.41 -16.49 -7.66
N SER A 99 -12.56 -15.50 -7.95
CA SER A 99 -11.25 -15.76 -8.57
C SER A 99 -10.30 -16.52 -7.62
N ILE A 100 -10.35 -16.29 -6.30
CA ILE A 100 -9.56 -17.07 -5.32
C ILE A 100 -10.02 -18.52 -5.26
N GLU A 101 -11.34 -18.75 -5.28
CA GLU A 101 -11.92 -20.09 -5.27
C GLU A 101 -11.56 -20.87 -6.55
N GLN A 102 -11.60 -20.21 -7.71
CA GLN A 102 -11.16 -20.78 -8.98
C GLN A 102 -9.67 -21.12 -8.99
N LEU A 103 -8.82 -20.27 -8.41
CA LEU A 103 -7.38 -20.55 -8.26
C LEU A 103 -7.12 -21.76 -7.35
N SER A 104 -7.92 -21.90 -6.29
CA SER A 104 -7.76 -22.95 -5.29
C SER A 104 -8.28 -24.31 -5.76
N GLY A 105 -9.29 -24.33 -6.64
CA GLY A 105 -9.87 -25.56 -7.20
C GLY A 105 -9.06 -26.19 -8.35
N ASN A 106 -7.99 -25.54 -8.81
CA ASN A 106 -7.13 -26.00 -9.91
C ASN A 106 -5.79 -26.62 -9.43
N LEU A 107 -5.67 -26.91 -8.13
CA LEU A 107 -4.51 -27.57 -7.50
C LEU A 107 -4.88 -29.00 -7.09
#